data_AF-A0A0K1E639-F1
#
_entry.id   AF-A0A0K1E639-F1
#
_cell.length_a   1.000
_cell.length_b   1.000
_cell.length_c   1.000
_cell.angle_alpha   90.00
_cell.angle_beta   90.00
_cell.angle_gamma   90.00
#
_symmetry.space_group_name_H-M   'P 1'
#
loop_
_entity.id
_entity.type
_entity.pdbx_description
1 polymer ?
#
loop_
_entity_poly.entity_id
_entity_poly.type
_entity_poly.pdbx_seq_one_letter_code
_entity_poly.pdbx_strand_id
1 'polypeptide(L)'
;MSEPIWKRLAEDIQTERIDGAYKDRVHSRIPSAGRESVAVELVREMASALRRSEEKVTCAIQTLEAQGRKIDALLSKPSSPDPVELRYRIDEHNRQHDAAKKALWELLVHREALGFLRNEDLPALYPIPPRR
;
A
#
# COMPACT_ATOMS: atom_id res chain seq x y z
N MET A 1 -14.24 -21.27 -5.77
CA MET A 1 -13.64 -19.93 -5.54
C MET A 1 -14.75 -18.92 -5.66
N SER A 2 -14.99 -18.10 -4.63
CA SER A 2 -16.09 -17.14 -4.63
C SER A 2 -15.79 -16.01 -5.60
N GLU A 3 -16.79 -15.62 -6.39
CA GLU A 3 -16.67 -14.55 -7.37
C GLU A 3 -16.40 -13.20 -6.67
N PRO A 4 -15.51 -12.34 -7.21
CA PRO A 4 -15.24 -11.04 -6.61
C PRO A 4 -16.51 -10.18 -6.58
N ILE A 5 -16.77 -9.53 -5.44
CA ILE A 5 -17.98 -8.71 -5.22
C ILE A 5 -18.15 -7.63 -6.30
N TRP A 6 -17.04 -7.04 -6.78
CA TRP A 6 -17.07 -6.04 -7.86
C TRP A 6 -17.52 -6.62 -9.21
N LYS A 7 -17.24 -7.90 -9.46
CA LYS A 7 -17.61 -8.58 -10.72
C LYS A 7 -19.11 -8.86 -10.74
N ARG A 8 -19.66 -9.33 -9.62
CA ARG A 8 -21.11 -9.43 -9.41
C ARG A 8 -21.78 -8.07 -9.50
N LEU A 9 -21.24 -7.04 -8.85
CA LEU A 9 -21.81 -5.69 -8.93
C LEU A 9 -21.80 -5.14 -10.38
N ALA A 10 -20.74 -5.40 -11.14
CA ALA A 10 -20.64 -4.99 -12.55
C ALA A 10 -21.62 -5.77 -13.44
N GLU A 11 -21.79 -7.07 -13.19
CA GLU A 11 -22.76 -7.93 -13.87
C GLU A 11 -24.20 -7.57 -13.49
N ASP A 12 -24.47 -7.28 -12.22
CA ASP A 12 -25.77 -6.83 -11.72
C ASP A 12 -26.14 -5.47 -12.33
N ILE A 13 -25.19 -4.54 -12.47
CA ILE A 13 -25.39 -3.26 -13.18
C ILE A 13 -25.61 -3.45 -14.70
N GLN A 14 -25.07 -4.51 -15.29
CA GLN A 14 -25.33 -4.86 -16.70
C GLN A 14 -26.67 -5.59 -16.88
N THR A 15 -27.10 -6.35 -15.88
CA THR A 15 -28.29 -7.23 -15.91
C THR A 15 -29.55 -6.49 -15.45
N GLU A 16 -29.43 -5.61 -14.46
CA GLU A 16 -30.41 -4.56 -14.19
C GLU A 16 -30.40 -3.60 -15.37
N ARG A 17 -31.31 -3.88 -16.31
CA ARG A 17 -31.64 -3.00 -17.42
C ARG A 17 -32.26 -1.73 -16.84
N ILE A 18 -31.41 -0.85 -16.31
CA ILE A 18 -31.74 0.56 -16.05
C ILE A 18 -31.83 1.21 -17.43
N ASP A 19 -32.91 0.86 -18.15
CA ASP A 19 -33.39 1.60 -19.31
C ASP A 19 -33.95 2.91 -18.74
N GLY A 20 -33.10 3.92 -18.75
CA GLY A 20 -33.48 5.21 -18.23
C GLY A 20 -32.52 6.25 -18.75
N ALA A 21 -33.08 7.29 -19.35
CA ALA A 21 -32.44 8.50 -19.89
C ALA A 21 -31.35 9.18 -19.00
N TYR A 22 -31.11 8.67 -17.80
CA TYR A 22 -29.96 8.97 -16.97
C TYR A 22 -28.65 8.38 -17.52
N LYS A 23 -28.64 7.10 -17.94
CA LYS A 23 -27.46 6.44 -18.53
C LYS A 23 -27.02 7.15 -19.81
N ASP A 24 -27.97 7.51 -20.66
CA ASP A 24 -27.72 8.29 -21.89
C ASP A 24 -27.20 9.71 -21.60
N ARG A 25 -27.67 10.35 -20.52
CA ARG A 25 -27.15 11.66 -20.06
C ARG A 25 -25.73 11.59 -19.52
N VAL A 26 -25.36 10.49 -18.88
CA VAL A 26 -23.99 10.29 -18.37
C VAL A 26 -23.05 9.95 -19.52
N HIS A 27 -23.45 9.05 -20.42
CA HIS A 27 -22.64 8.69 -21.60
C HIS A 27 -22.46 9.86 -22.59
N SER A 28 -23.47 10.71 -22.79
CA SER A 28 -23.38 11.89 -23.66
C SER A 28 -22.48 13.01 -23.13
N ARG A 29 -22.14 13.01 -21.84
CA ARG A 29 -21.20 13.98 -21.23
C ARG A 29 -19.74 13.54 -21.31
N ILE A 30 -19.47 12.29 -21.65
CA ILE A 30 -18.12 11.74 -21.72
C ILE A 30 -17.75 11.66 -23.21
N PRO A 31 -16.80 12.47 -23.71
CA PRO A 31 -16.46 12.48 -25.12
C PRO A 31 -16.00 11.09 -25.55
N SER A 32 -16.77 10.47 -26.44
CA SER A 32 -16.51 9.18 -27.06
C SER A 32 -15.44 9.32 -28.16
N ALA A 33 -14.23 9.72 -27.76
CA ALA A 33 -13.04 9.71 -28.60
C ALA A 33 -12.01 8.76 -27.99
N GLY A 34 -11.98 7.51 -28.49
CA GLY A 34 -10.86 6.58 -28.34
C GLY A 34 -10.49 6.08 -26.92
N ARG A 35 -11.34 6.29 -25.92
CA ARG A 35 -11.05 5.94 -24.51
C ARG A 35 -11.44 4.49 -24.19
N GLU A 36 -10.55 3.77 -23.53
CA GLU A 36 -10.94 2.60 -22.75
C GLU A 36 -12.14 2.96 -21.86
N SER A 37 -13.04 2.00 -21.63
CA SER A 37 -14.20 2.26 -20.77
C SER A 37 -13.73 2.82 -19.42
N VAL A 38 -14.46 3.78 -18.85
CA VAL A 38 -14.17 4.39 -17.54
C VAL A 38 -13.86 3.34 -16.46
N ALA A 39 -14.49 2.16 -16.54
CA ALA A 39 -14.21 1.03 -15.66
C ALA A 39 -12.76 0.54 -15.73
N VAL A 40 -12.17 0.47 -16.93
CA VAL A 40 -10.76 0.08 -17.12
C VAL A 40 -9.83 1.14 -16.57
N GLU A 41 -10.12 2.42 -16.79
CA GLU A 41 -9.35 3.53 -16.20
C GLU A 41 -9.39 3.46 -14.67
N LEU A 42 -10.57 3.23 -14.07
CA LEU A 42 -10.73 3.08 -12.62
C LEU A 42 -9.91 1.90 -12.07
N VAL A 43 -9.98 0.73 -12.71
CA VAL A 43 -9.21 -0.45 -12.28
C VAL A 43 -7.70 -0.19 -12.35
N ARG A 44 -7.22 0.50 -13.39
CA ARG A 44 -5.81 0.87 -13.51
C ARG A 44 -5.37 1.82 -12.41
N GLU A 45 -6.17 2.83 -12.11
CA GLU A 45 -5.85 3.78 -11.03
C GLU A 45 -5.86 3.10 -9.65
N MET A 46 -6.81 2.19 -9.40
CA MET A 46 -6.82 1.38 -8.18
C MET A 46 -5.56 0.51 -8.06
N ALA A 47 -5.16 -0.18 -9.14
CA ALA A 47 -3.93 -0.97 -9.17
C ALA A 47 -2.67 -0.11 -8.94
N SER A 48 -2.62 1.07 -9.56
CA SER A 48 -1.54 2.05 -9.40
C SER A 48 -1.46 2.56 -7.95
N ALA A 49 -2.61 2.86 -7.33
CA ALA A 49 -2.67 3.29 -5.93
C ALA A 49 -2.20 2.20 -4.97
N LEU A 50 -2.62 0.94 -5.18
CA LEU A 50 -2.18 -0.20 -4.39
C LEU A 50 -0.67 -0.40 -4.49
N ARG A 51 -0.11 -0.36 -5.71
CA ARG A 51 1.34 -0.45 -5.95
C ARG A 51 2.11 0.63 -5.20
N ARG A 52 1.67 1.89 -5.28
CA ARG A 52 2.31 2.99 -4.53
C ARG A 52 2.27 2.74 -3.02
N SER A 53 1.22 2.10 -2.51
CA SER A 53 1.14 1.72 -1.09
C SER A 53 2.16 0.65 -0.71
N GLU A 54 2.34 -0.37 -1.55
CA GLU A 54 3.37 -1.41 -1.35
C GLU A 54 4.80 -0.84 -1.43
N GLU A 55 5.03 0.08 -2.36
CA GLU A 55 6.31 0.79 -2.51
C GLU A 55 6.65 1.61 -1.25
N LYS A 56 5.66 2.24 -0.61
CA LYS A 56 5.85 2.94 0.67
C LYS A 56 6.32 2.00 1.78
N VAL A 57 5.69 0.83 1.91
CA VAL A 57 6.08 -0.19 2.90
C VAL A 57 7.52 -0.63 2.65
N THR A 58 7.83 -0.95 1.39
CA THR A 58 9.16 -1.40 0.98
C THR A 58 10.24 -0.35 1.30
N CYS A 59 9.98 0.92 0.96
CA CYS A 59 10.89 2.03 1.23
C CYS A 59 11.11 2.25 2.74
N ALA A 60 10.04 2.16 3.55
CA ALA A 60 10.13 2.31 4.99
C ALA A 60 10.99 1.19 5.63
N ILE A 61 10.80 -0.07 5.21
CA ILE A 61 11.60 -1.21 5.69
C ILE A 61 13.06 -1.06 5.28
N GLN A 62 13.34 -0.72 4.01
CA GLN A 62 14.71 -0.49 3.54
C GLN A 62 15.42 0.62 4.30
N THR A 63 14.69 1.71 4.62
CA THR A 63 15.22 2.82 5.41
C THR A 63 15.53 2.37 6.84
N LEU A 64 14.63 1.61 7.46
CA LEU A 64 14.82 1.03 8.79
C LEU A 64 16.06 0.12 8.84
N GLU A 65 16.20 -0.80 7.90
CA GLU A 65 17.37 -1.67 7.81
C GLU A 65 18.67 -0.88 7.62
N ALA A 66 18.63 0.18 6.80
CA ALA A 66 19.78 1.05 6.60
C ALA A 66 20.19 1.76 7.90
N GLN A 67 19.25 2.12 8.77
CA GLN A 67 19.57 2.66 10.11
C GLN A 67 20.13 1.57 11.03
N GLY A 68 19.54 0.37 11.02
CA GLY A 68 20.05 -0.78 11.76
C GLY A 68 21.51 -1.08 11.42
N ARG A 69 21.86 -1.10 10.14
CA ARG A 69 23.25 -1.28 9.67
C ARG A 69 24.20 -0.18 10.16
N LYS A 70 23.73 1.06 10.29
CA LYS A 70 24.55 2.16 10.83
C LYS A 70 24.82 1.97 12.33
N ILE A 71 23.82 1.52 13.09
CA ILE A 71 23.99 1.18 14.52
C ILE A 71 24.99 0.03 14.66
N ASP A 72 24.79 -1.06 13.91
CA ASP A 72 25.66 -2.24 13.96
C ASP A 72 27.11 -1.86 13.58
N ALA A 73 27.30 -0.98 12.59
CA ALA A 73 28.62 -0.45 12.22
C ALA A 73 29.26 0.43 13.30
N LEU A 74 28.48 1.17 14.09
CA LEU A 74 29.00 1.94 15.22
C LEU A 74 29.44 1.02 16.36
N LEU A 75 28.64 0.00 16.67
CA LEU A 75 28.93 -0.98 17.73
C LEU A 75 30.11 -1.89 17.38
N SER A 76 30.38 -2.11 16.10
CA SER A 76 31.50 -2.96 15.63
C SER A 76 32.87 -2.27 15.69
N LYS A 77 32.93 -0.97 16.02
CA LYS A 77 34.21 -0.25 16.12
C LYS A 77 34.97 -0.68 17.38
N PRO A 78 36.32 -0.80 17.33
CA PRO A 78 37.13 -1.15 18.50
C PRO A 78 37.03 -0.13 19.64
N SER A 79 36.80 1.14 19.30
CA SER A 79 36.58 2.22 20.26
C SER A 79 35.12 2.26 20.68
N SER A 80 34.87 2.54 21.97
CA SER A 80 33.51 2.76 22.46
C SER A 80 32.82 3.86 21.64
N PRO A 81 31.61 3.58 21.10
CA PRO A 81 30.88 4.57 20.31
C PRO A 81 30.48 5.74 21.20
N ASP A 82 30.44 6.94 20.62
CA ASP A 82 29.90 8.12 21.29
C ASP A 82 28.46 7.84 21.74
N PRO A 83 28.16 7.89 23.05
CA PRO A 83 26.83 7.61 23.57
C PRO A 83 25.73 8.53 23.00
N VAL A 84 26.08 9.78 22.65
CA VAL A 84 25.12 10.74 22.10
C VAL A 84 24.72 10.34 20.68
N GLU A 85 25.71 10.04 19.83
CA GLU A 85 25.47 9.57 18.47
C GLU A 85 24.75 8.21 18.46
N LEU A 86 25.14 7.27 19.33
CA LEU A 86 24.47 5.99 19.43
C LEU A 86 22.99 6.16 19.79
N ARG A 87 22.68 6.98 20.79
CA ARG A 87 21.29 7.25 21.18
C ARG A 87 20.50 7.89 20.04
N TYR A 88 21.07 8.89 19.37
CA TYR A 88 20.45 9.52 18.21
C TYR A 88 20.10 8.50 17.10
N ARG A 89 21.01 7.56 16.80
CA ARG A 89 20.78 6.52 15.78
C ARG A 89 19.70 5.54 16.21
N ILE A 90 19.67 5.15 17.49
CA ILE A 90 18.62 4.29 18.04
C ILE A 90 17.25 4.98 17.95
N ASP A 91 17.17 6.26 18.32
CA ASP A 91 15.93 7.04 18.22
C ASP A 91 15.45 7.15 16.77
N GLU A 92 16.37 7.36 15.82
CA GLU A 92 16.05 7.35 14.39
C GLU A 92 15.55 5.98 13.92
N HIS A 93 16.24 4.88 14.29
CA HIS A 93 15.82 3.52 13.97
C HIS A 93 14.41 3.23 14.50
N ASN A 94 14.14 3.59 15.75
CA ASN A 94 12.84 3.36 16.38
C ASN A 94 11.73 4.21 15.73
N ARG A 95 12.04 5.42 15.26
CA ARG A 95 11.09 6.21 14.46
C ARG A 95 10.78 5.56 13.11
N GLN A 96 11.80 5.04 12.42
CA GLN A 96 11.61 4.33 11.15
C GLN A 96 10.85 3.02 11.33
N HIS A 97 11.02 2.35 12.46
CA HIS A 97 10.23 1.17 12.84
C HIS A 97 8.73 1.51 12.92
N ASP A 98 8.40 2.62 13.58
CA ASP A 98 7.01 3.05 13.70
C ASP A 98 6.44 3.52 12.36
N ALA A 99 7.26 4.15 11.51
CA ALA A 99 6.89 4.49 10.14
C ALA A 99 6.60 3.25 9.28
N ALA A 100 7.42 2.20 9.38
CA ALA A 100 7.21 0.94 8.68
C ALA A 100 5.93 0.23 9.14
N LYS A 101 5.64 0.22 10.45
CA LYS A 101 4.38 -0.30 10.99
C LYS A 101 3.17 0.46 10.47
N LYS A 102 3.27 1.80 10.45
CA LYS A 102 2.20 2.65 9.92
C LYS A 102 1.96 2.38 8.43
N ALA A 103 3.02 2.31 7.62
CA ALA A 103 2.90 2.01 6.20
C ALA A 103 2.25 0.64 5.94
N LEU A 104 2.62 -0.38 6.73
CA LEU A 104 2.03 -1.72 6.61
C LEU A 104 0.54 -1.72 6.97
N TRP A 105 0.15 -0.97 8.01
CA TRP A 105 -1.25 -0.77 8.35
C TRP A 105 -2.02 -0.03 7.24
N GLU A 106 -1.44 1.02 6.66
CA GLU A 106 -2.04 1.75 5.54
C GLU A 106 -2.25 0.82 4.31
N LEU A 107 -1.29 -0.07 4.03
CA LEU A 107 -1.44 -1.09 2.98
C LEU A 107 -2.59 -2.05 3.28
N LEU A 108 -2.70 -2.52 4.51
CA LEU A 108 -3.82 -3.39 4.94
C LEU A 108 -5.16 -2.69 4.71
N VAL A 109 -5.30 -1.43 5.15
CA VAL A 109 -6.52 -0.64 4.95
C VAL A 109 -6.83 -0.48 3.46
N HIS A 110 -5.82 -0.22 2.63
CA HIS A 110 -5.99 -0.08 1.18
C HIS A 110 -6.47 -1.39 0.54
N ARG A 111 -5.93 -2.53 0.98
CA ARG A 111 -6.34 -3.86 0.53
C ARG A 111 -7.77 -4.17 0.95
N GLU A 112 -8.15 -3.89 2.20
CA GLU A 112 -9.53 -4.08 2.66
C GLU A 112 -10.53 -3.20 1.88
N ALA A 113 -10.17 -1.95 1.59
CA ALA A 113 -10.99 -1.03 0.80
C ALA A 113 -11.22 -1.53 -0.65
N LEU A 114 -10.29 -2.31 -1.20
CA LEU A 114 -10.41 -2.95 -2.51
C LEU A 114 -11.06 -4.35 -2.45
N GLY A 115 -11.46 -4.82 -1.26
CA GLY A 115 -12.15 -6.10 -1.05
C GLY A 115 -11.23 -7.30 -0.88
N PHE A 116 -9.94 -7.12 -0.59
CA PHE A 116 -9.03 -8.22 -0.24
C PHE A 116 -9.32 -8.70 1.19
N LEU A 117 -9.86 -9.92 1.31
CA LEU A 117 -10.30 -10.51 2.59
C LEU A 117 -9.19 -11.26 3.36
N ARG A 118 -8.07 -11.57 2.71
CA ARG A 118 -6.95 -12.31 3.30
C ARG A 118 -5.71 -11.42 3.31
N ASN A 119 -5.35 -10.98 4.51
CA ASN A 119 -4.22 -10.09 4.76
C ASN A 119 -3.27 -10.64 5.84
N GLU A 120 -3.50 -11.89 6.28
CA GLU A 120 -2.72 -12.57 7.33
C GLU A 120 -1.26 -12.83 6.93
N ASP A 121 -0.99 -12.82 5.62
CA ASP A 121 0.32 -13.00 5.01
C ASP A 121 1.17 -11.72 5.00
N LEU A 122 0.57 -10.54 5.17
CA LEU A 122 1.29 -9.26 5.13
C LEU A 122 2.49 -9.19 6.07
N PRO A 123 2.42 -9.63 7.34
CA PRO A 123 3.60 -9.63 8.23
C PRO A 123 4.73 -10.55 7.75
N ALA A 124 4.40 -11.64 7.05
CA ALA A 124 5.39 -12.56 6.50
C ALA A 124 6.03 -12.01 5.21
N LEU A 125 5.24 -11.31 4.38
CA LEU A 125 5.71 -10.66 3.14
C LEU A 125 6.54 -9.41 3.42
N TYR A 126 6.21 -8.68 4.49
CA TYR A 126 6.86 -7.43 4.87
C TYR A 126 7.36 -7.52 6.32
N PRO A 127 8.41 -8.32 6.59
CA PRO A 127 8.95 -8.48 7.93
C PRO A 127 9.58 -7.15 8.37
N ILE A 128 9.06 -6.56 9.45
CA ILE A 128 9.60 -5.34 10.04
C ILE A 128 10.66 -5.73 11.08
N PRO A 129 11.94 -5.35 10.90
CA PRO A 129 12.99 -5.55 11.91
C PRO A 129 12.57 -5.05 13.30
N PRO A 130 13.02 -5.69 14.39
CA PRO A 130 12.68 -5.25 15.74
C PRO A 130 13.25 -3.87 16.07
N ARG A 131 12.68 -3.25 17.11
CA ARG A 131 13.27 -2.07 17.75
C ARG A 131 14.66 -2.38 18.31
N ARG A 132 15.47 -1.33 18.43
CA ARG A 132 16.83 -1.36 18.97
C ARG A 132 16.91 -0.53 20.24
#